data_AF-A0A9W4ZFA2-F1
#
_entry.id   AF-A0A9W4ZFA2-F1
#
_cell.length_a   1.000
_cell.length_b   1.000
_cell.length_c   1.000
_cell.angle_alpha   90.00
_cell.angle_beta   90.00
_cell.angle_gamma   90.00
#
_symmetry.space_group_name_H-M   'P 1'
#
loop_
_entity.id
_entity.type
_entity.pdbx_description
1 polymer ?
#
loop_
_entity_poly.entity_id
_entity_poly.type
_entity_poly.pdbx_seq_one_letter_code
_entity_poly.pdbx_strand_id
1 'polypeptide(L)'
;MNGQRVVTVPLFFQLHIIQLTVPIALLFTFFFPQRMLMFLFFFYYLFAIFIYKYVAFIEKKFQIINEKQTTRIFPEESGQFFIHLKNGASIPIVNGVCYFHLNSSLIPHKEQGIEQISKTLFSFPFSQPAHSAQKWGLTLTATKRGVFQIEQFECVLKDPFHLLTVHLPVFDKLRTEIIVYPSPKEVAGLQELQQLLNGSYRTNFSFYNDETSIIGVKRYERESFRSIHWKASAKMQQLQAKQYEPVKNYSWTICLSLAADRGFGWKDNVEELISYATYIFQYATKHHIPFELFISVLAEGGALHVPLNEGQTQYAKALEELARISDDSTLLPKQGFLHYVKRKRERSSTMIYIGLQRNELPLLSQPTFLITSEGMVEPVENLAISHS
;
A
#
# COMPACT_ATOMS: atom_id res chain seq x y z
N MET A 1 8.41 -14.21 16.12
CA MET A 1 9.09 -15.49 16.41
C MET A 1 10.48 -15.14 16.92
N ASN A 2 10.94 -15.76 18.02
CA ASN A 2 12.26 -15.47 18.60
C ASN A 2 13.34 -15.96 17.63
N GLY A 3 13.86 -15.06 16.79
CA GLY A 3 15.01 -15.33 15.93
C GLY A 3 16.16 -15.83 16.80
N GLN A 4 16.56 -17.09 16.60
CA GLN A 4 17.67 -17.67 17.35
C GLN A 4 18.95 -16.94 16.97
N ARG A 5 19.65 -16.49 18.02
CA ARG A 5 21.01 -15.96 17.99
C ARG A 5 21.94 -16.96 17.31
N VAL A 6 22.61 -16.54 16.24
CA VAL A 6 23.73 -17.30 15.66
C VAL A 6 25.00 -16.48 15.87
N VAL A 7 25.85 -16.91 16.80
CA VAL A 7 27.18 -16.32 16.96
C VAL A 7 28.18 -17.27 16.35
N THR A 8 28.84 -16.81 15.29
CA THR A 8 29.94 -17.53 14.66
C THR A 8 31.22 -17.08 15.34
N VAL A 9 31.71 -17.97 16.20
CA VAL A 9 32.95 -17.80 16.96
C VAL A 9 33.99 -18.79 16.40
N PRO A 10 35.29 -18.42 16.32
CA PRO A 10 36.34 -19.34 15.87
C PRO A 10 36.34 -20.59 16.74
N LEU A 11 36.76 -21.71 16.15
CA LEU A 11 36.72 -23.03 16.77
C LEU A 11 37.31 -23.01 18.19
N PHE A 12 38.47 -22.37 18.38
CA PHE A 12 39.14 -22.27 19.68
C PHE A 12 38.30 -21.59 20.77
N PHE A 13 37.43 -20.63 20.42
CA PHE A 13 36.61 -19.90 21.40
C PHE A 13 35.19 -20.45 21.53
N GLN A 14 34.90 -21.63 20.97
CA GLN A 14 33.62 -22.30 21.19
C GLN A 14 33.53 -22.83 22.63
N LEU A 15 32.32 -22.75 23.21
CA LEU A 15 32.10 -23.07 24.63
C LEU A 15 32.56 -24.49 24.98
N HIS A 16 32.24 -25.47 24.13
CA HIS A 16 32.63 -26.87 24.33
C HIS A 16 34.15 -27.07 24.28
N ILE A 17 34.86 -26.32 23.44
CA ILE A 17 36.32 -26.39 23.33
C ILE A 17 36.97 -25.72 24.54
N ILE A 18 36.46 -24.57 24.99
CA ILE A 18 36.91 -23.93 26.22
C ILE A 18 36.72 -24.87 27.41
N GLN A 19 35.56 -25.55 27.52
CA GLN A 19 35.31 -26.53 28.58
C GLN A 19 36.28 -27.71 28.54
N LEU A 20 36.64 -28.19 27.34
CA LEU A 20 37.62 -29.25 27.17
C LEU A 20 39.06 -28.80 27.51
N THR A 21 39.42 -27.54 27.22
CA THR A 21 40.77 -27.03 27.49
C THR A 21 41.01 -26.75 28.97
N VAL A 22 39.97 -26.47 29.78
CA VAL A 22 40.10 -26.17 31.22
C VAL A 22 40.80 -27.28 32.01
N PRO A 23 40.36 -28.55 31.98
CA PRO A 23 41.04 -29.62 32.71
C PRO A 23 42.45 -29.89 32.18
N ILE A 24 42.66 -29.75 30.87
CA ILE A 24 43.97 -29.91 30.23
C ILE A 24 44.93 -28.82 30.75
N ALA A 25 44.50 -27.55 30.74
CA ALA A 25 45.28 -26.44 31.24
C ALA A 25 45.62 -26.62 32.73
N LEU A 26 44.65 -27.02 33.57
CA LEU A 26 44.90 -27.30 34.99
C LEU A 26 45.94 -28.40 35.18
N LEU A 27 45.83 -29.52 34.46
CA LEU A 27 46.80 -30.61 34.50
C LEU A 27 48.20 -30.14 34.07
N PHE A 28 48.31 -29.42 32.95
CA PHE A 28 49.59 -28.90 32.47
C PHE A 28 50.23 -27.92 33.46
N THR A 29 49.45 -27.02 34.06
CA THR A 29 49.96 -26.08 35.07
C THR A 29 50.39 -26.76 36.36
N PHE A 30 49.78 -27.89 36.71
CA PHE A 30 50.13 -28.68 37.90
C PHE A 30 51.43 -29.48 37.70
N PHE A 31 51.58 -30.17 36.56
CA PHE A 31 52.75 -31.02 36.30
C PHE A 31 53.97 -30.24 35.79
N PHE A 32 53.78 -29.15 35.06
CA PHE A 32 54.85 -28.33 34.49
C PHE A 32 54.64 -26.85 34.82
N PRO A 33 54.99 -26.39 36.04
CA PRO A 33 54.75 -25.02 36.50
C PRO A 33 55.73 -24.03 35.86
N GLN A 34 55.64 -23.85 34.54
CA GLN A 34 56.35 -22.81 33.80
C GLN A 34 55.51 -21.53 33.78
N ARG A 35 56.09 -20.43 34.29
CA ARG A 35 55.44 -19.12 34.39
C ARG A 35 54.86 -18.63 33.05
N MET A 36 55.55 -18.91 31.95
CA MET A 36 55.13 -18.51 30.60
C MET A 36 53.86 -19.23 30.14
N LEU A 37 53.74 -20.54 30.36
CA LEU A 37 52.56 -21.32 29.99
C LEU A 37 51.33 -20.91 30.81
N MET A 38 51.52 -20.66 32.10
CA MET A 38 50.45 -20.15 32.98
C MET A 38 49.91 -18.81 32.48
N PHE A 39 50.79 -17.89 32.06
CA PHE A 39 50.40 -16.60 31.51
C PHE A 39 49.59 -16.75 30.21
N LEU A 40 50.00 -17.65 29.31
CA LEU A 40 49.29 -17.91 28.05
C LEU A 40 47.87 -18.47 28.29
N PHE A 41 47.73 -19.46 29.17
CA PHE A 41 46.40 -20.00 29.51
C PHE A 41 45.53 -18.94 30.20
N PHE A 42 46.08 -18.17 31.13
CA PHE A 42 45.37 -17.08 31.79
C PHE A 42 44.86 -16.05 30.78
N PHE A 43 45.73 -15.59 29.87
CA PHE A 43 45.35 -14.62 28.84
C PHE A 43 44.29 -15.18 27.88
N TYR A 44 44.41 -16.45 27.49
CA TYR A 44 43.43 -17.12 26.65
C TYR A 44 42.03 -17.16 27.31
N TYR A 45 41.93 -17.58 28.58
CA TYR A 45 40.64 -17.63 29.28
C TYR A 45 40.09 -16.24 29.57
N LEU A 46 40.94 -15.27 29.91
CA LEU A 46 40.53 -13.88 30.08
C LEU A 46 39.93 -13.31 28.78
N PHE A 47 40.59 -13.58 27.65
CA PHE A 47 40.12 -13.17 26.34
C PHE A 47 38.83 -13.88 25.95
N ALA A 48 38.70 -15.18 26.21
CA ALA A 48 37.46 -15.92 25.99
C ALA A 48 36.28 -15.32 26.79
N ILE A 49 36.48 -15.02 28.08
CA ILE A 49 35.47 -14.35 28.92
C ILE A 49 35.10 -12.98 28.35
N PHE A 50 36.11 -12.20 27.93
CA PHE A 50 35.90 -10.90 27.30
C PHE A 50 35.01 -11.01 26.06
N ILE A 51 35.27 -11.97 25.17
CA ILE A 51 34.46 -12.24 23.97
C ILE A 51 32.99 -12.48 24.34
N TYR A 52 32.73 -13.41 25.26
CA TYR A 52 31.35 -13.74 25.64
C TYR A 52 30.62 -12.56 26.28
N LYS A 53 31.31 -11.78 27.12
CA LYS A 53 30.73 -10.57 27.71
C LYS A 53 30.51 -9.47 26.69
N TYR A 54 31.42 -9.30 25.73
CA TYR A 54 31.32 -8.33 24.64
C TYR A 54 30.09 -8.59 23.77
N VAL A 55 29.92 -9.83 23.31
CA VAL A 55 28.78 -10.22 22.46
C VAL A 55 27.46 -9.99 23.19
N ALA A 56 27.36 -10.43 24.46
CA ALA A 56 26.16 -10.25 25.27
C ALA A 56 25.85 -8.77 25.58
N PHE A 57 26.89 -7.92 25.64
CA PHE A 57 26.74 -6.48 25.87
C PHE A 57 26.22 -5.76 24.63
N ILE A 58 26.79 -6.05 23.46
CA ILE A 58 26.38 -5.43 22.20
C ILE A 58 24.95 -5.80 21.83
N GLU A 59 24.58 -7.07 21.95
CA GLU A 59 23.22 -7.55 21.65
C GLU A 59 22.15 -6.79 22.44
N LYS A 60 22.41 -6.51 23.72
CA LYS A 60 21.47 -5.78 24.59
C LYS A 60 21.38 -4.28 24.27
N LYS A 61 22.41 -3.71 23.65
CA LYS A 61 22.59 -2.27 23.53
C LYS A 61 22.45 -1.75 22.10
N PHE A 62 22.66 -2.59 21.10
CA PHE A 62 22.40 -2.26 19.71
C PHE A 62 20.93 -2.51 19.38
N GLN A 63 20.29 -1.51 18.79
CA GLN A 63 18.87 -1.55 18.47
C GLN A 63 18.64 -1.02 17.07
N ILE A 64 17.85 -1.74 16.29
CA ILE A 64 17.32 -1.26 15.01
C ILE A 64 16.00 -0.56 15.31
N ILE A 65 15.93 0.74 15.02
CA ILE A 65 14.72 1.53 15.26
C ILE A 65 13.77 1.29 14.08
N ASN A 66 12.76 0.44 14.32
CA ASN A 66 11.75 0.10 13.34
C ASN A 66 10.51 1.00 13.48
N GLU A 67 10.66 2.28 13.12
CA GLU A 67 9.57 3.26 13.10
C GLU A 67 8.71 3.09 11.85
N LYS A 68 7.41 3.39 11.96
CA LYS A 68 6.54 3.42 10.77
C LYS A 68 6.89 4.65 9.95
N GLN A 69 7.49 4.42 8.80
CA GLN A 69 7.79 5.45 7.81
C GLN A 69 7.16 5.05 6.47
N THR A 70 6.64 6.02 5.73
CA THR A 70 5.99 5.77 4.44
C THR A 70 6.57 6.73 3.42
N THR A 71 7.23 6.18 2.41
CA THR A 71 7.69 6.94 1.24
C THR A 71 6.75 6.65 0.08
N ARG A 72 6.27 7.70 -0.61
CA ARG A 72 5.35 7.61 -1.75
C ARG A 72 6.09 8.05 -3.01
N ILE A 73 6.04 7.24 -4.05
CA ILE A 73 6.69 7.51 -5.34
C ILE A 73 5.82 7.01 -6.50
N PHE A 74 6.05 7.53 -7.69
CA PHE A 74 5.53 6.93 -8.92
C PHE A 74 6.55 5.97 -9.54
N PRO A 75 6.14 5.12 -10.50
CA PRO A 75 7.05 4.27 -11.25
C PRO A 75 8.08 5.14 -11.99
N GLU A 76 9.32 4.65 -12.10
CA GLU A 76 10.50 5.34 -12.62
C GLU A 76 10.98 6.55 -11.80
N GLU A 77 10.29 6.92 -10.72
CA GLU A 77 10.80 7.90 -9.77
C GLU A 77 11.73 7.27 -8.73
N SER A 78 12.67 8.07 -8.23
CA SER A 78 13.60 7.67 -7.19
C SER A 78 13.15 8.21 -5.84
N GLY A 79 12.96 7.31 -4.88
CA GLY A 79 12.58 7.65 -3.51
C GLY A 79 13.74 7.41 -2.55
N GLN A 80 13.87 8.30 -1.55
CA GLN A 80 14.76 8.06 -0.42
C GLN A 80 14.04 7.32 0.71
N PHE A 81 14.75 6.36 1.27
CA PHE A 81 14.31 5.48 2.34
C PHE A 81 15.36 5.53 3.44
N PHE A 82 14.96 5.50 4.72
CA PHE A 82 15.91 5.60 5.82
C PHE A 82 15.86 4.36 6.71
N ILE A 83 17.03 3.74 6.94
CA ILE A 83 17.24 2.71 7.96
C ILE A 83 17.82 3.39 9.20
N HIS A 84 17.16 3.25 10.34
CA HIS A 84 17.61 3.86 11.58
C HIS A 84 18.34 2.83 12.46
N LEU A 85 19.65 3.02 12.64
CA LEU A 85 20.50 2.17 13.47
C LEU A 85 20.92 2.93 14.74
N LYS A 86 20.75 2.32 15.91
CA LYS A 86 21.10 2.92 17.20
C LYS A 86 22.10 2.04 17.95
N ASN A 87 23.29 2.58 18.18
CA ASN A 87 24.28 2.00 19.05
C ASN A 87 24.18 2.63 20.45
N GLY A 88 23.48 1.97 21.37
CA GLY A 88 23.44 2.36 22.78
C GLY A 88 24.61 1.79 23.62
N ALA A 89 25.60 1.16 22.99
CA ALA A 89 26.74 0.61 23.68
C ALA A 89 27.80 1.70 23.91
N SER A 90 28.54 1.59 25.01
CA SER A 90 29.73 2.44 25.28
C SER A 90 30.93 2.09 24.40
N ILE A 91 30.77 1.15 23.45
CA ILE A 91 31.83 0.67 22.57
C ILE A 91 31.41 0.99 21.13
N PRO A 92 32.33 1.55 20.30
CA PRO A 92 32.04 1.76 18.88
C PRO A 92 31.93 0.43 18.13
N ILE A 93 31.02 0.38 17.16
CA ILE A 93 30.91 -0.70 16.19
C ILE A 93 31.75 -0.29 14.99
N VAL A 94 32.85 -1.01 14.75
CA VAL A 94 33.81 -0.64 13.69
C VAL A 94 33.42 -1.28 12.35
N ASN A 95 33.00 -2.55 12.37
CA ASN A 95 32.72 -3.35 11.17
C ASN A 95 31.33 -3.99 11.25
N GLY A 96 30.28 -3.22 10.98
CA GLY A 96 28.92 -3.73 10.81
C GLY A 96 28.59 -3.96 9.34
N VAL A 97 27.82 -5.00 9.04
CA VAL A 97 27.21 -5.22 7.72
C VAL A 97 25.74 -5.52 7.91
N CYS A 98 24.88 -4.78 7.21
CA CYS A 98 23.46 -5.07 7.13
C CYS A 98 23.17 -5.86 5.86
N TYR A 99 22.35 -6.89 5.98
CA TYR A 99 21.80 -7.68 4.87
C TYR A 99 20.29 -7.48 4.83
N PHE A 100 19.74 -7.36 3.64
CA PHE A 100 18.32 -7.11 3.49
C PHE A 100 17.81 -7.57 2.13
N HIS A 101 16.55 -7.98 2.10
CA HIS A 101 15.87 -8.37 0.89
C HIS A 101 14.97 -7.24 0.38
N LEU A 102 15.11 -6.93 -0.91
CA LEU A 102 14.22 -6.06 -1.65
C LEU A 102 13.43 -6.86 -2.69
N ASN A 103 12.20 -6.42 -2.94
CA ASN A 103 11.43 -6.91 -4.08
C ASN A 103 12.16 -6.55 -5.39
N SER A 104 12.11 -7.44 -6.39
CA SER A 104 12.75 -7.23 -7.69
C SER A 104 12.23 -6.00 -8.45
N SER A 105 11.10 -5.44 -8.04
CA SER A 105 10.52 -4.21 -8.59
C SER A 105 11.18 -2.93 -8.05
N LEU A 106 12.08 -3.03 -7.07
CA LEU A 106 12.84 -1.92 -6.51
C LEU A 106 14.32 -2.06 -6.88
N ILE A 107 14.86 -1.04 -7.54
CA ILE A 107 16.25 -1.00 -8.00
C ILE A 107 17.03 -0.01 -7.13
N PRO A 108 17.98 -0.47 -6.31
CA PRO A 108 18.83 0.42 -5.54
C PRO A 108 19.90 1.10 -6.40
N HIS A 109 20.19 2.37 -6.09
CA HIS A 109 21.28 3.11 -6.74
C HIS A 109 22.64 2.67 -6.18
N LYS A 110 23.54 2.22 -7.05
CA LYS A 110 24.85 1.65 -6.67
C LYS A 110 25.81 2.66 -6.03
N GLU A 111 25.58 3.95 -6.20
CA GLU A 111 26.45 5.03 -5.74
C GLU A 111 26.52 5.15 -4.19
N GLN A 112 25.67 4.45 -3.46
CA GLN A 112 25.59 4.51 -2.00
C GLN A 112 26.38 3.42 -1.26
N GLY A 113 27.31 2.74 -1.94
CA GLY A 113 28.10 1.66 -1.32
C GLY A 113 27.29 0.40 -1.01
N ILE A 114 26.22 0.18 -1.79
CA ILE A 114 25.39 -1.03 -1.72
C ILE A 114 26.05 -2.10 -2.59
N GLU A 115 26.34 -3.24 -1.97
CA GLU A 115 26.76 -4.43 -2.68
C GLU A 115 25.55 -5.31 -3.00
N GLN A 116 25.38 -5.60 -4.27
CA GLN A 116 24.35 -6.52 -4.74
C GLN A 116 24.91 -7.95 -4.71
N ILE A 117 24.42 -8.77 -3.78
CA ILE A 117 24.85 -10.17 -3.63
C ILE A 117 24.03 -11.07 -4.56
N SER A 118 22.73 -10.80 -4.69
CA SER A 118 21.84 -11.53 -5.59
C SER A 118 20.80 -10.60 -6.24
N LYS A 119 19.78 -11.15 -6.92
CA LYS A 119 18.70 -10.34 -7.50
C LYS A 119 17.87 -9.61 -6.44
N THR A 120 17.74 -10.18 -5.24
CA THR A 120 16.89 -9.65 -4.17
C THR A 120 17.66 -9.37 -2.89
N LEU A 121 18.87 -9.93 -2.72
CA LEU A 121 19.70 -9.74 -1.53
C LEU A 121 20.75 -8.65 -1.76
N PHE A 122 20.74 -7.67 -0.86
CA PHE A 122 21.65 -6.53 -0.86
C PHE A 122 22.32 -6.40 0.51
N SER A 123 23.50 -5.79 0.51
CA SER A 123 24.20 -5.46 1.74
C SER A 123 24.84 -4.08 1.70
N PHE A 124 24.95 -3.46 2.88
CA PHE A 124 25.75 -2.26 3.06
C PHE A 124 26.60 -2.34 4.33
N PRO A 125 27.87 -1.92 4.29
CA PRO A 125 28.69 -1.80 5.48
C PRO A 125 28.33 -0.53 6.27
N PHE A 126 28.46 -0.59 7.58
CA PHE A 126 28.32 0.58 8.46
C PHE A 126 29.32 0.53 9.61
N SER A 127 29.70 1.72 10.09
CA SER A 127 30.50 1.93 11.28
C SER A 127 29.81 2.98 12.12
N GLN A 128 29.71 2.75 13.43
CA GLN A 128 28.88 3.54 14.31
C GLN A 128 29.57 3.80 15.66
N PRO A 129 29.82 5.07 16.03
CA PRO A 129 30.40 5.43 17.32
C PRO A 129 29.58 4.95 18.51
N ALA A 130 30.19 4.94 19.70
CA ALA A 130 29.49 4.68 20.96
C ALA A 130 28.37 5.72 21.19
N HIS A 131 27.25 5.28 21.76
CA HIS A 131 26.09 6.11 22.10
C HIS A 131 25.55 6.99 20.96
N SER A 132 25.61 6.49 19.72
CA SER A 132 25.15 7.24 18.55
C SER A 132 23.90 6.63 17.93
N ALA A 133 23.17 7.44 17.17
CA ALA A 133 22.09 6.99 16.31
C ALA A 133 22.33 7.56 14.91
N GLN A 134 22.26 6.71 13.89
CA GLN A 134 22.52 7.08 12.51
C GLN A 134 21.34 6.66 11.63
N LYS A 135 20.96 7.56 10.72
CA LYS A 135 19.99 7.28 9.66
C LYS A 135 20.75 7.03 8.39
N TRP A 136 20.55 5.87 7.80
CA TRP A 136 21.20 5.49 6.55
C TRP A 136 20.20 5.58 5.41
N GLY A 137 20.47 6.46 4.45
CA GLY A 137 19.57 6.82 3.35
C GLY A 137 19.82 5.99 2.11
N LEU A 138 18.84 5.16 1.74
CA LEU A 138 18.76 4.36 0.52
C LEU A 138 17.97 5.10 -0.56
N THR A 139 18.54 5.27 -1.74
CA THR A 139 17.81 5.75 -2.92
C THR A 139 17.41 4.56 -3.78
N LEU A 140 16.10 4.39 -3.97
CA LEU A 140 15.50 3.26 -4.68
C LEU A 140 14.62 3.80 -5.82
N THR A 141 14.73 3.20 -7.00
CA THR A 141 13.82 3.46 -8.13
C THR A 141 12.84 2.31 -8.26
N ALA A 142 11.54 2.60 -8.36
CA ALA A 142 10.52 1.57 -8.51
C ALA A 142 10.14 1.37 -9.97
N THR A 143 10.04 0.11 -10.42
CA THR A 143 9.64 -0.22 -11.80
C THR A 143 8.17 -0.60 -11.93
N LYS A 144 7.56 -1.11 -10.85
CA LYS A 144 6.16 -1.57 -10.83
C LYS A 144 5.42 -0.95 -9.65
N ARG A 145 4.11 -0.72 -9.82
CA ARG A 145 3.23 -0.30 -8.71
C ARG A 145 3.18 -1.38 -7.62
N GLY A 146 2.87 -0.96 -6.41
CA GLY A 146 2.77 -1.88 -5.27
C GLY A 146 3.14 -1.23 -3.96
N VAL A 147 2.84 -1.90 -2.86
CA VAL A 147 3.42 -1.59 -1.55
C VAL A 147 4.55 -2.57 -1.29
N PHE A 148 5.75 -2.02 -1.15
CA PHE A 148 6.96 -2.79 -0.89
C PHE A 148 7.50 -2.46 0.50
N GLN A 149 8.08 -3.47 1.13
CA GLN A 149 8.75 -3.36 2.42
C GLN A 149 10.12 -4.04 2.30
N ILE A 150 11.02 -3.68 3.21
CA ILE A 150 12.27 -4.43 3.36
C ILE A 150 11.97 -5.72 4.12
N GLU A 151 12.34 -6.83 3.51
CA GLU A 151 12.16 -8.15 4.07
C GLU A 151 13.49 -8.70 4.59
N GLN A 152 13.42 -9.59 5.58
CA GLN A 152 14.57 -10.35 6.11
C GLN A 152 15.78 -9.46 6.42
N PHE A 153 15.55 -8.38 7.17
CA PHE A 153 16.60 -7.44 7.55
C PHE A 153 17.44 -8.02 8.68
N GLU A 154 18.73 -8.22 8.43
CA GLU A 154 19.70 -8.78 9.36
C GLU A 154 20.89 -7.84 9.53
N CYS A 155 21.38 -7.71 10.76
CA CYS A 155 22.63 -7.00 11.05
C CYS A 155 23.67 -7.99 11.54
N VAL A 156 24.83 -7.97 10.90
CA VAL A 156 25.98 -8.79 11.27
C VAL A 156 27.09 -7.87 11.75
N LEU A 157 27.53 -8.07 12.99
CA LEU A 157 28.59 -7.28 13.60
C LEU A 157 29.88 -8.09 13.63
N LYS A 158 30.94 -7.50 13.10
CA LYS A 158 32.30 -8.04 13.15
C LYS A 158 33.15 -7.20 14.09
N ASP A 159 34.05 -7.86 14.79
CA ASP A 159 35.05 -7.17 15.60
C ASP A 159 36.13 -6.53 14.70
N PRO A 160 36.96 -5.60 15.23
CA PRO A 160 38.03 -4.97 14.47
C PRO A 160 39.06 -5.95 13.88
N PHE A 161 39.26 -7.12 14.51
CA PHE A 161 40.23 -8.12 14.09
C PHE A 161 39.62 -9.26 13.24
N HIS A 162 38.32 -9.18 12.90
CA HIS A 162 37.59 -10.19 12.14
C HIS A 162 37.63 -11.60 12.76
N LEU A 163 37.86 -11.68 14.08
CA LEU A 163 37.86 -12.91 14.84
C LEU A 163 36.44 -13.38 15.15
N LEU A 164 35.45 -12.48 15.24
CA LEU A 164 34.11 -12.74 15.75
C LEU A 164 33.08 -12.21 14.77
N THR A 165 32.04 -13.00 14.55
CA THR A 165 30.89 -12.57 13.77
C THR A 165 29.62 -12.83 14.59
N VAL A 166 28.87 -11.76 14.84
CA VAL A 166 27.65 -11.79 15.64
C VAL A 166 26.48 -11.50 14.72
N HIS A 167 25.64 -12.50 14.49
CA HIS A 167 24.37 -12.31 13.78
C HIS A 167 23.31 -11.87 14.77
N LEU A 168 22.74 -10.68 14.55
CA LEU A 168 21.62 -10.19 15.33
C LEU A 168 20.31 -10.80 14.84
N PRO A 169 19.25 -10.81 15.66
CA PRO A 169 17.94 -11.32 15.26
C PRO A 169 17.44 -10.68 13.97
N VAL A 170 16.97 -11.52 13.05
CA VAL A 170 16.41 -11.10 11.76
C VAL A 170 15.02 -10.49 11.95
N PHE A 171 14.76 -9.38 11.27
CA PHE A 171 13.44 -8.78 11.15
C PHE A 171 12.79 -9.27 9.86
N ASP A 172 11.70 -10.03 9.99
CA ASP A 172 10.97 -10.57 8.83
C ASP A 172 10.54 -9.45 7.88
N LYS A 173 9.96 -8.37 8.43
CA LYS A 173 9.54 -7.17 7.69
C LYS A 173 9.78 -5.90 8.51
N LEU A 174 10.43 -4.90 7.92
CA LEU A 174 10.47 -3.56 8.50
C LEU A 174 9.12 -2.88 8.31
N ARG A 175 8.75 -2.01 9.27
CA ARG A 175 7.50 -1.22 9.26
C ARG A 175 7.56 -0.05 8.29
N THR A 176 8.69 0.13 7.62
CA THR A 176 8.85 1.16 6.60
C THR A 176 8.29 0.67 5.28
N GLU A 177 7.32 1.41 4.75
CA GLU A 177 6.60 1.12 3.51
C GLU A 177 7.07 2.05 2.38
N ILE A 178 7.29 1.48 1.22
CA ILE A 178 7.48 2.19 -0.05
C ILE A 178 6.21 1.94 -0.86
N ILE A 179 5.40 2.97 -1.00
CA ILE A 179 4.15 2.91 -1.76
C ILE A 179 4.43 3.47 -3.14
N VAL A 180 4.33 2.61 -4.14
CA VAL A 180 4.51 2.96 -5.55
C VAL A 180 3.13 3.06 -6.17
N TYR A 181 2.73 4.28 -6.54
CA TYR A 181 1.43 4.52 -7.14
C TYR A 181 1.34 3.93 -8.56
N PRO A 182 0.14 3.55 -9.03
CA PRO A 182 -0.05 3.22 -10.43
C PRO A 182 0.16 4.45 -11.34
N SER A 183 0.72 4.21 -12.53
CA SER A 183 0.82 5.25 -13.57
C SER A 183 -0.51 5.38 -14.33
N PRO A 184 -0.97 6.60 -14.65
CA PRO A 184 -2.16 6.78 -15.47
C PRO A 184 -1.92 6.31 -16.91
N LYS A 185 -2.89 5.59 -17.49
CA LYS A 185 -2.95 5.29 -18.93
C LYS A 185 -4.19 5.97 -19.51
N GLU A 186 -4.00 6.71 -20.58
CA GLU A 186 -5.06 7.53 -21.19
C GLU A 186 -6.29 6.69 -21.56
N VAL A 187 -7.48 7.22 -21.24
CA VAL A 187 -8.77 6.66 -21.63
C VAL A 187 -9.41 7.62 -22.63
N ALA A 188 -9.59 7.15 -23.86
CA ALA A 188 -10.21 7.92 -24.93
C ALA A 188 -11.74 7.96 -24.78
N GLY A 189 -12.37 9.10 -25.09
CA GLY A 189 -13.83 9.28 -24.95
C GLY A 189 -14.27 9.92 -23.63
N LEU A 190 -13.35 10.21 -22.70
CA LEU A 190 -13.68 10.72 -21.37
C LEU A 190 -14.15 12.20 -21.41
N GLN A 191 -13.63 12.99 -22.34
CA GLN A 191 -14.05 14.39 -22.52
C GLN A 191 -15.44 14.48 -23.14
N GLU A 192 -15.73 13.61 -24.11
CA GLU A 192 -17.03 13.46 -24.74
C GLU A 192 -18.09 13.03 -23.71
N LEU A 193 -17.74 12.12 -22.80
CA LEU A 193 -18.58 11.75 -21.66
C LEU A 193 -18.98 12.97 -20.83
N GLN A 194 -18.02 13.85 -20.47
CA GLN A 194 -18.33 15.07 -19.71
C GLN A 194 -19.26 16.01 -20.50
N GLN A 195 -19.02 16.19 -21.80
CA GLN A 195 -19.87 17.03 -22.63
C GLN A 195 -21.30 16.48 -22.75
N LEU A 196 -21.46 15.16 -22.88
CA LEU A 196 -22.77 14.49 -22.90
C LEU A 196 -23.52 14.64 -21.57
N LEU A 197 -22.82 14.51 -20.44
CA LEU A 197 -23.39 14.72 -19.11
C LEU A 197 -23.87 16.17 -18.89
N ASN A 198 -23.10 17.14 -19.40
CA ASN A 198 -23.43 18.56 -19.29
C ASN A 198 -24.56 18.99 -20.26
N GLY A 199 -24.58 18.43 -21.48
CA GLY A 199 -25.43 18.89 -22.58
C GLY A 199 -26.81 18.25 -22.70
N SER A 200 -27.06 17.07 -22.13
CA SER A 200 -28.19 16.24 -22.62
C SER A 200 -29.00 15.45 -21.60
N TYR A 201 -28.69 15.48 -20.30
CA TYR A 201 -29.51 14.76 -19.31
C TYR A 201 -30.43 15.73 -18.56
N ARG A 202 -31.62 15.95 -19.13
CA ARG A 202 -32.81 16.33 -18.36
C ARG A 202 -33.37 15.04 -17.75
N THR A 203 -32.85 14.64 -16.60
CA THR A 203 -33.55 13.60 -15.82
C THR A 203 -34.78 14.23 -15.17
N ASN A 204 -35.95 13.65 -15.42
CA ASN A 204 -37.19 14.05 -14.74
C ASN A 204 -37.24 13.54 -13.29
N PHE A 205 -36.21 12.80 -12.86
CA PHE A 205 -36.14 12.15 -11.56
C PHE A 205 -34.77 12.40 -10.91
N SER A 206 -34.76 13.23 -9.88
CA SER A 206 -33.70 13.25 -8.86
C SER A 206 -34.32 12.87 -7.52
N PHE A 207 -33.58 12.13 -6.70
CA PHE A 207 -33.99 11.86 -5.32
C PHE A 207 -33.92 13.12 -4.44
N TYR A 208 -33.11 14.09 -4.84
CA TYR A 208 -32.94 15.36 -4.15
C TYR A 208 -33.41 16.48 -5.08
N ASN A 209 -34.32 17.30 -4.57
CA ASN A 209 -34.76 18.50 -5.25
C ASN A 209 -34.31 19.72 -4.47
N ASP A 210 -33.98 20.79 -5.17
CA ASP A 210 -33.66 22.05 -4.53
C ASP A 210 -34.98 22.70 -4.08
N GLU A 211 -35.24 22.68 -2.77
CA GLU A 211 -36.46 23.29 -2.22
C GLU A 211 -36.52 24.82 -2.43
N THR A 212 -35.41 25.45 -2.81
CA THR A 212 -35.34 26.90 -3.08
C THR A 212 -35.71 27.25 -4.53
N SER A 213 -35.54 26.32 -5.47
CA SER A 213 -35.82 26.51 -6.90
C SER A 213 -37.15 25.82 -7.29
N ILE A 214 -38.25 26.58 -7.27
CA ILE A 214 -39.57 26.10 -7.73
C ILE A 214 -39.70 26.39 -9.23
N ILE A 215 -39.67 25.34 -10.04
CA ILE A 215 -39.76 25.43 -11.52
C ILE A 215 -41.20 25.39 -12.04
N GLY A 216 -42.16 24.98 -11.21
CA GLY A 216 -43.56 24.88 -11.63
C GLY A 216 -44.50 24.35 -10.56
N VAL A 217 -45.70 23.94 -11.00
CA VAL A 217 -46.68 23.25 -10.16
C VAL A 217 -47.19 22.02 -10.90
N LYS A 218 -47.38 20.93 -10.15
CA LYS A 218 -47.95 19.68 -10.66
C LYS A 218 -49.11 19.22 -9.79
N ARG A 219 -49.94 18.31 -10.31
CA ARG A 219 -51.03 17.71 -9.54
C ARG A 219 -50.47 17.01 -8.30
N TYR A 220 -51.11 17.24 -7.15
CA TYR A 220 -50.71 16.62 -5.89
C TYR A 220 -51.00 15.11 -5.91
N GLU A 221 -49.97 14.30 -5.67
CA GLU A 221 -50.01 12.83 -5.77
C GLU A 221 -49.60 12.15 -4.45
N ARG A 222 -49.84 12.82 -3.31
CA ARG A 222 -49.50 12.41 -1.93
C ARG A 222 -48.08 12.77 -1.47
N GLU A 223 -47.50 13.84 -2.00
CA GLU A 223 -46.29 14.42 -1.41
C GLU A 223 -46.54 14.96 0.01
N SER A 224 -45.49 15.35 0.74
CA SER A 224 -45.63 16.00 2.05
C SER A 224 -46.49 17.27 1.96
N PHE A 225 -47.31 17.57 2.97
CA PHE A 225 -48.14 18.78 3.02
C PHE A 225 -47.36 20.08 2.82
N ARG A 226 -46.06 20.13 3.19
CA ARG A 226 -45.18 21.29 2.97
C ARG A 226 -44.95 21.61 1.47
N SER A 227 -45.13 20.62 0.61
CA SER A 227 -45.00 20.77 -0.84
C SER A 227 -46.23 21.41 -1.50
N ILE A 228 -47.35 21.60 -0.80
CA ILE A 228 -48.57 22.16 -1.41
C ILE A 228 -48.35 23.63 -1.80
N HIS A 229 -48.70 23.95 -3.04
CA HIS A 229 -48.67 25.32 -3.54
C HIS A 229 -50.05 25.98 -3.40
N TRP A 230 -50.36 26.49 -2.20
CA TRP A 230 -51.70 27.01 -1.85
C TRP A 230 -52.31 27.98 -2.86
N LYS A 231 -51.52 28.93 -3.38
CA LYS A 231 -51.99 29.91 -4.39
C LYS A 231 -52.39 29.27 -5.73
N ALA A 232 -51.73 28.18 -6.12
CA ALA A 232 -52.03 27.46 -7.35
C ALA A 232 -53.23 26.53 -7.16
N SER A 233 -53.29 25.88 -5.99
CA SER A 233 -54.45 25.07 -5.60
C SER A 233 -55.74 25.88 -5.57
N ALA A 234 -55.69 27.11 -5.06
CA ALA A 234 -56.83 28.02 -5.06
C ALA A 234 -57.29 28.42 -6.48
N LYS A 235 -56.34 28.68 -7.38
CA LYS A 235 -56.63 29.08 -8.78
C LYS A 235 -57.18 27.92 -9.62
N MET A 236 -56.68 26.70 -9.40
CA MET A 236 -57.04 25.51 -10.18
C MET A 236 -58.16 24.68 -9.55
N GLN A 237 -58.66 25.07 -8.36
CA GLN A 237 -59.68 24.35 -7.59
C GLN A 237 -59.35 22.87 -7.31
N GLN A 238 -58.07 22.50 -7.38
CA GLN A 238 -57.55 21.16 -7.14
C GLN A 238 -56.19 21.29 -6.46
N LEU A 239 -55.84 20.36 -5.56
CA LEU A 239 -54.55 20.40 -4.87
C LEU A 239 -53.38 20.29 -5.86
N GLN A 240 -52.52 21.31 -5.84
CA GLN A 240 -51.28 21.37 -6.59
C GLN A 240 -50.08 21.31 -5.64
N ALA A 241 -49.06 20.56 -6.03
CA ALA A 241 -47.76 20.51 -5.38
C ALA A 241 -46.77 21.42 -6.12
N LYS A 242 -45.83 22.01 -5.38
CA LYS A 242 -44.65 22.69 -5.91
C LYS A 242 -43.80 21.67 -6.66
N GLN A 243 -43.46 21.98 -7.91
CA GLN A 243 -42.47 21.24 -8.67
C GLN A 243 -41.13 21.94 -8.48
N TYR A 244 -40.19 21.24 -7.88
CA TYR A 244 -38.84 21.74 -7.61
C TYR A 244 -37.88 21.34 -8.73
N GLU A 245 -36.82 22.11 -8.88
CA GLU A 245 -35.73 21.75 -9.79
C GLU A 245 -35.01 20.50 -9.26
N PRO A 246 -34.83 19.46 -10.10
CA PRO A 246 -34.04 18.31 -9.70
C PRO A 246 -32.58 18.73 -9.51
N VAL A 247 -31.99 18.43 -8.34
CA VAL A 247 -30.55 18.64 -8.11
C VAL A 247 -29.80 17.60 -8.92
N LYS A 248 -28.97 18.07 -9.85
CA LYS A 248 -27.98 17.23 -10.54
C LYS A 248 -26.81 17.00 -9.59
N ASN A 249 -26.74 15.84 -8.96
CA ASN A 249 -25.49 15.41 -8.32
C ASN A 249 -24.51 15.02 -9.43
N TYR A 250 -23.59 15.93 -9.74
CA TYR A 250 -22.53 15.68 -10.71
C TYR A 250 -21.41 14.89 -10.04
N SER A 251 -21.66 13.61 -9.76
CA SER A 251 -20.68 12.70 -9.15
C SER A 251 -20.53 11.41 -9.93
N TRP A 252 -19.36 10.79 -9.81
CA TRP A 252 -19.02 9.53 -10.49
C TRP A 252 -18.91 8.38 -9.49
N THR A 253 -19.56 7.27 -9.80
CA THR A 253 -19.34 6.00 -9.12
C THR A 253 -18.52 5.10 -10.04
N ILE A 254 -17.26 4.92 -9.66
CA ILE A 254 -16.29 4.16 -10.45
C ILE A 254 -16.22 2.74 -9.87
N CYS A 255 -16.39 1.74 -10.73
CA CYS A 255 -16.44 0.33 -10.35
C CYS A 255 -15.37 -0.44 -11.11
N LEU A 256 -14.31 -0.86 -10.41
CA LEU A 256 -13.19 -1.61 -10.94
C LEU A 256 -13.34 -3.11 -10.64
N SER A 257 -13.59 -3.90 -11.68
CA SER A 257 -13.63 -5.37 -11.59
C SER A 257 -12.31 -5.97 -12.08
N LEU A 258 -11.59 -6.62 -11.16
CA LEU A 258 -10.31 -7.29 -11.39
C LEU A 258 -10.43 -8.81 -11.45
N ALA A 259 -11.57 -9.36 -10.99
CA ALA A 259 -11.85 -10.78 -11.06
C ALA A 259 -12.09 -11.26 -12.50
N ALA A 260 -11.58 -12.45 -12.83
CA ALA A 260 -11.74 -13.08 -14.14
C ALA A 260 -13.22 -13.25 -14.52
N ASP A 261 -13.53 -13.16 -15.82
CA ASP A 261 -14.90 -13.31 -16.33
C ASP A 261 -15.38 -14.76 -16.27
N ARG A 262 -14.46 -15.71 -16.44
CA ARG A 262 -14.71 -17.16 -16.38
C ARG A 262 -13.68 -17.80 -15.45
N GLY A 263 -14.15 -18.54 -14.45
CA GLY A 263 -13.30 -19.25 -13.51
C GLY A 263 -12.93 -18.44 -12.27
N PHE A 264 -11.85 -18.87 -11.59
CA PHE A 264 -11.33 -18.24 -10.38
C PHE A 264 -9.96 -17.63 -10.69
N GLY A 265 -9.74 -16.37 -10.29
CA GLY A 265 -8.46 -15.70 -10.44
C GLY A 265 -8.58 -14.26 -10.94
N TRP A 266 -7.41 -13.70 -11.24
CA TRP A 266 -7.22 -12.35 -11.75
C TRP A 266 -7.44 -12.29 -13.26
N LYS A 267 -7.81 -11.12 -13.78
CA LYS A 267 -7.77 -10.86 -15.24
C LYS A 267 -6.33 -10.72 -15.73
N ASP A 268 -6.08 -11.03 -17.00
CA ASP A 268 -4.75 -10.90 -17.60
C ASP A 268 -4.29 -9.43 -17.71
N ASN A 269 -5.24 -8.50 -17.81
CA ASN A 269 -4.97 -7.07 -18.04
C ASN A 269 -5.19 -6.19 -16.79
N VAL A 270 -5.03 -6.74 -15.58
CA VAL A 270 -5.24 -6.03 -14.30
C VAL A 270 -4.46 -4.72 -14.21
N GLU A 271 -3.19 -4.72 -14.62
CA GLU A 271 -2.34 -3.52 -14.61
C GLU A 271 -2.90 -2.40 -15.50
N GLU A 272 -3.44 -2.75 -16.66
CA GLU A 272 -4.04 -1.78 -17.58
C GLU A 272 -5.33 -1.22 -17.02
N LEU A 273 -6.20 -2.07 -16.45
CA LEU A 273 -7.45 -1.64 -15.83
C LEU A 273 -7.21 -0.69 -14.65
N ILE A 274 -6.18 -0.95 -13.85
CA ILE A 274 -5.77 -0.07 -12.76
C ILE A 274 -5.22 1.25 -13.30
N SER A 275 -4.43 1.22 -14.38
CA SER A 275 -3.89 2.42 -15.01
C SER A 275 -4.99 3.30 -15.64
N TYR A 276 -6.02 2.69 -16.25
CA TYR A 276 -7.21 3.39 -16.74
C TYR A 276 -8.00 4.02 -15.58
N ALA A 277 -8.19 3.28 -14.47
CA ALA A 277 -8.83 3.82 -13.26
C ALA A 277 -8.08 5.06 -12.73
N THR A 278 -6.75 4.99 -12.67
CA THR A 278 -5.90 6.11 -12.26
C THR A 278 -6.07 7.34 -13.14
N TYR A 279 -6.15 7.17 -14.47
CA TYR A 279 -6.40 8.28 -15.39
C TYR A 279 -7.77 8.94 -15.16
N ILE A 280 -8.82 8.14 -14.91
CA ILE A 280 -10.16 8.67 -14.63
C ILE A 280 -10.17 9.45 -13.32
N PHE A 281 -9.49 8.96 -12.27
CA PHE A 281 -9.38 9.70 -11.01
C PHE A 281 -8.66 11.02 -11.22
N GLN A 282 -7.56 11.01 -11.98
CA GLN A 282 -6.81 12.21 -12.30
C GLN A 282 -7.68 13.23 -13.04
N TYR A 283 -8.47 12.76 -14.02
CA TYR A 283 -9.42 13.58 -14.76
C TYR A 283 -10.53 14.13 -13.85
N ALA A 284 -11.17 13.27 -13.05
CA ALA A 284 -12.23 13.66 -12.12
C ALA A 284 -11.73 14.73 -11.15
N THR A 285 -10.53 14.56 -10.58
CA THR A 285 -9.92 15.54 -9.68
C THR A 285 -9.57 16.85 -10.39
N LYS A 286 -9.03 16.80 -11.62
CA LYS A 286 -8.74 18.01 -12.42
C LYS A 286 -9.99 18.82 -12.73
N HIS A 287 -11.11 18.14 -12.97
CA HIS A 287 -12.40 18.75 -13.31
C HIS A 287 -13.32 18.96 -12.10
N HIS A 288 -12.82 18.80 -10.86
CA HIS A 288 -13.58 18.99 -9.62
C HIS A 288 -14.87 18.14 -9.58
N ILE A 289 -14.75 16.88 -10.00
CA ILE A 289 -15.84 15.91 -10.01
C ILE A 289 -15.70 15.01 -8.78
N PRO A 290 -16.63 15.07 -7.81
CA PRO A 290 -16.66 14.12 -6.71
C PRO A 290 -16.79 12.69 -7.24
N PHE A 291 -15.98 11.76 -6.70
CA PHE A 291 -16.05 10.37 -7.10
C PHE A 291 -15.94 9.41 -5.92
N GLU A 292 -16.60 8.27 -6.06
CA GLU A 292 -16.43 7.10 -5.20
C GLU A 292 -15.86 5.94 -6.01
N LEU A 293 -15.19 5.01 -5.32
CA LEU A 293 -14.51 3.89 -5.95
C LEU A 293 -14.92 2.58 -5.28
N PHE A 294 -15.38 1.62 -6.08
CA PHE A 294 -15.57 0.24 -5.69
C PHE A 294 -14.57 -0.65 -6.43
N ILE A 295 -13.85 -1.49 -5.71
CA ILE A 295 -12.89 -2.45 -6.28
C ILE A 295 -13.36 -3.85 -5.93
N SER A 296 -13.29 -4.79 -6.88
CA SER A 296 -13.67 -6.19 -6.67
C SER A 296 -12.67 -6.99 -5.80
N VAL A 297 -12.06 -6.35 -4.81
CA VAL A 297 -11.20 -6.96 -3.79
C VAL A 297 -12.00 -7.04 -2.50
N LEU A 298 -11.94 -8.19 -1.83
CA LEU A 298 -12.61 -8.43 -0.56
C LEU A 298 -11.92 -7.63 0.55
N ALA A 299 -12.68 -6.77 1.21
CA ALA A 299 -12.29 -6.03 2.40
C ALA A 299 -13.27 -6.33 3.55
N GLU A 300 -13.06 -5.70 4.71
CA GLU A 300 -13.95 -5.84 5.86
C GLU A 300 -15.39 -5.40 5.50
N GLY A 301 -16.31 -6.37 5.42
CA GLY A 301 -17.72 -6.12 5.16
C GLY A 301 -18.15 -6.12 3.68
N GLY A 302 -17.29 -6.50 2.74
CA GLY A 302 -17.65 -6.68 1.32
C GLY A 302 -16.58 -6.17 0.35
N ALA A 303 -17.00 -5.48 -0.71
CA ALA A 303 -16.05 -4.91 -1.66
C ALA A 303 -15.32 -3.71 -1.05
N LEU A 304 -14.03 -3.58 -1.38
CA LEU A 304 -13.24 -2.41 -1.05
C LEU A 304 -13.91 -1.17 -1.64
N HIS A 305 -14.29 -0.23 -0.77
CA HIS A 305 -15.07 0.96 -1.11
C HIS A 305 -14.40 2.20 -0.56
N VAL A 306 -14.02 3.12 -1.44
CA VAL A 306 -13.64 4.48 -1.10
C VAL A 306 -14.90 5.35 -1.24
N PRO A 307 -15.40 5.95 -0.14
CA PRO A 307 -16.64 6.71 -0.16
C PRO A 307 -16.51 7.98 -1.00
N LEU A 308 -17.66 8.53 -1.41
CA LEU A 308 -17.74 9.73 -2.22
C LEU A 308 -17.03 10.91 -1.55
N ASN A 309 -16.06 11.49 -2.26
CA ASN A 309 -15.38 12.71 -1.85
C ASN A 309 -14.77 13.40 -3.08
N GLU A 310 -14.17 14.57 -2.87
CA GLU A 310 -13.58 15.41 -3.91
C GLU A 310 -12.11 15.73 -3.60
N GLY A 311 -11.36 16.11 -4.64
CA GLY A 311 -10.08 16.80 -4.51
C GLY A 311 -8.87 15.88 -4.42
N GLN A 312 -7.71 16.49 -4.10
CA GLN A 312 -6.42 15.81 -4.13
C GLN A 312 -6.28 14.74 -3.04
N THR A 313 -6.90 14.94 -1.87
CA THR A 313 -6.90 13.94 -0.80
C THR A 313 -7.64 12.66 -1.22
N GLN A 314 -8.75 12.80 -1.94
CA GLN A 314 -9.49 11.66 -2.47
C GLN A 314 -8.69 10.94 -3.55
N TYR A 315 -8.04 11.69 -4.44
CA TYR A 315 -7.14 11.14 -5.46
C TYR A 315 -6.01 10.31 -4.83
N ALA A 316 -5.27 10.89 -3.88
CA ALA A 316 -4.18 10.20 -3.20
C ALA A 316 -4.65 8.94 -2.46
N LYS A 317 -5.83 9.00 -1.80
CA LYS A 317 -6.42 7.84 -1.14
C LYS A 317 -6.77 6.73 -2.14
N ALA A 318 -7.41 7.07 -3.25
CA ALA A 318 -7.75 6.11 -4.30
C ALA A 318 -6.50 5.45 -4.91
N LEU A 319 -5.44 6.21 -5.17
CA LEU A 319 -4.16 5.67 -5.64
C LEU A 319 -3.50 4.75 -4.61
N GLU A 320 -3.56 5.09 -3.32
CA GLU A 320 -3.00 4.26 -2.26
C GLU A 320 -3.74 2.92 -2.15
N GLU A 321 -5.07 2.92 -2.27
CA GLU A 321 -5.85 1.67 -2.35
C GLU A 321 -5.45 0.84 -3.57
N LEU A 322 -5.32 1.46 -4.75
CA LEU A 322 -4.87 0.76 -5.96
C LEU A 322 -3.43 0.22 -5.85
N ALA A 323 -2.54 0.93 -5.17
CA ALA A 323 -1.16 0.48 -4.94
C ALA A 323 -1.08 -0.70 -3.94
N ARG A 324 -2.03 -0.81 -3.01
CA ARG A 324 -2.10 -1.92 -2.05
C ARG A 324 -2.64 -3.22 -2.66
N ILE A 325 -3.27 -3.15 -3.83
CA ILE A 325 -3.74 -4.35 -4.55
C ILE A 325 -2.54 -5.16 -5.04
N SER A 326 -2.40 -6.35 -4.48
CA SER A 326 -1.39 -7.36 -4.84
C SER A 326 -2.04 -8.69 -5.20
N ASP A 327 -1.29 -9.59 -5.83
CA ASP A 327 -1.79 -10.91 -6.27
C ASP A 327 -2.32 -11.77 -5.11
N ASP A 328 -1.85 -11.52 -3.88
CA ASP A 328 -2.29 -12.17 -2.64
C ASP A 328 -3.68 -11.68 -2.16
N SER A 329 -4.24 -10.64 -2.79
CA SER A 329 -5.51 -10.07 -2.38
C SER A 329 -6.67 -11.01 -2.77
N THR A 330 -7.58 -11.25 -1.82
CA THR A 330 -8.76 -12.07 -2.09
C THR A 330 -9.74 -11.30 -2.99
N LEU A 331 -10.05 -11.85 -4.15
CA LEU A 331 -11.02 -11.26 -5.07
C LEU A 331 -12.46 -11.61 -4.70
N LEU A 332 -13.36 -10.66 -4.91
CA LEU A 332 -14.80 -10.89 -4.80
C LEU A 332 -15.37 -11.40 -6.12
N PRO A 333 -16.19 -12.47 -6.10
CA PRO A 333 -16.93 -12.90 -7.27
C PRO A 333 -17.81 -11.76 -7.78
N LYS A 334 -17.87 -11.64 -9.10
CA LYS A 334 -18.51 -10.53 -9.80
C LYS A 334 -19.97 -10.27 -9.39
N GLN A 335 -20.76 -11.31 -9.19
CA GLN A 335 -22.15 -11.16 -8.73
C GLN A 335 -22.23 -10.53 -7.33
N GLY A 336 -21.35 -10.96 -6.42
CA GLY A 336 -21.23 -10.39 -5.08
C GLY A 336 -20.78 -8.94 -5.11
N PHE A 337 -19.81 -8.62 -5.98
CA PHE A 337 -19.36 -7.25 -6.22
C PHE A 337 -20.50 -6.34 -6.71
N LEU A 338 -21.20 -6.72 -7.78
CA LEU A 338 -22.31 -5.93 -8.33
C LEU A 338 -23.46 -5.76 -7.34
N HIS A 339 -23.79 -6.81 -6.58
CA HIS A 339 -24.80 -6.72 -5.53
C HIS A 339 -24.40 -5.73 -4.42
N TYR A 340 -23.12 -5.76 -4.01
CA TYR A 340 -22.60 -4.81 -3.02
C TYR A 340 -22.64 -3.37 -3.53
N VAL A 341 -22.18 -3.13 -4.76
CA VAL A 341 -22.23 -1.81 -5.42
C VAL A 341 -23.66 -1.30 -5.47
N LYS A 342 -24.63 -2.11 -5.92
CA LYS A 342 -26.04 -1.71 -6.01
C LYS A 342 -26.62 -1.27 -4.66
N ARG A 343 -26.16 -1.86 -3.56
CA ARG A 343 -26.64 -1.56 -2.20
C ARG A 343 -26.00 -0.30 -1.60
N LYS A 344 -24.70 -0.08 -1.83
CA LYS A 344 -23.92 0.96 -1.14
C LYS A 344 -23.60 2.21 -1.95
N ARG A 345 -23.73 2.16 -3.27
CA ARG A 345 -23.42 3.32 -4.14
C ARG A 345 -24.30 4.52 -3.84
N GLU A 346 -23.80 5.68 -4.26
CA GLU A 346 -24.61 6.88 -4.38
C GLU A 346 -25.71 6.70 -5.44
N ARG A 347 -26.93 7.19 -5.17
CA ARG A 347 -28.10 6.90 -6.03
C ARG A 347 -28.25 7.80 -7.24
N SER A 348 -27.59 8.96 -7.21
CA SER A 348 -27.72 10.00 -8.23
C SER A 348 -26.38 10.26 -8.95
N SER A 349 -25.52 9.26 -9.05
CA SER A 349 -24.21 9.36 -9.69
C SER A 349 -24.18 8.71 -11.07
N THR A 350 -23.25 9.18 -11.91
CA THR A 350 -22.92 8.52 -13.18
C THR A 350 -22.10 7.27 -12.90
N MET A 351 -22.47 6.13 -13.49
CA MET A 351 -21.72 4.88 -13.31
C MET A 351 -20.63 4.75 -14.37
N ILE A 352 -19.43 4.42 -13.91
CA ILE A 352 -18.31 4.08 -14.78
C ILE A 352 -17.81 2.69 -14.37
N TYR A 353 -17.97 1.71 -15.26
CA TYR A 353 -17.53 0.34 -15.05
C TYR A 353 -16.23 0.07 -15.80
N ILE A 354 -15.27 -0.55 -15.12
CA ILE A 354 -13.95 -0.88 -15.66
C ILE A 354 -13.73 -2.38 -15.48
N GLY A 355 -13.40 -3.09 -16.57
CA GLY A 355 -13.12 -4.52 -16.52
C GLY A 355 -14.35 -5.44 -16.44
N LEU A 356 -15.55 -4.95 -16.77
CA LEU A 356 -16.76 -5.78 -16.93
C LEU A 356 -17.17 -5.89 -18.40
N GLN A 357 -17.94 -6.91 -18.77
CA GLN A 357 -18.51 -6.98 -20.12
C GLN A 357 -19.92 -6.38 -20.16
N ARG A 358 -20.31 -5.83 -21.32
CA ARG A 358 -21.60 -5.14 -21.51
C ARG A 358 -22.81 -6.00 -21.10
N ASN A 359 -22.79 -7.30 -21.41
CA ASN A 359 -23.90 -8.23 -21.14
C ASN A 359 -24.13 -8.50 -19.64
N GLU A 360 -23.22 -8.04 -18.79
CA GLU A 360 -23.14 -8.41 -17.38
C GLU A 360 -23.48 -7.24 -16.47
N LEU A 361 -23.66 -6.06 -17.07
CA LEU A 361 -24.00 -4.83 -16.37
C LEU A 361 -25.48 -4.87 -15.98
N PRO A 362 -25.81 -4.45 -14.74
CA PRO A 362 -27.20 -4.27 -14.38
C PRO A 362 -27.81 -3.16 -15.24
N LEU A 363 -29.06 -3.34 -15.65
CA LEU A 363 -29.82 -2.28 -16.30
C LEU A 363 -30.16 -1.24 -15.23
N LEU A 364 -29.61 -0.04 -15.38
CA LEU A 364 -29.80 1.07 -14.46
C LEU A 364 -30.53 2.22 -15.15
N SER A 365 -31.22 3.05 -14.36
CA SER A 365 -31.86 4.27 -14.85
C SER A 365 -30.88 5.43 -15.07
N GLN A 366 -29.70 5.37 -14.44
CA GLN A 366 -28.69 6.41 -14.45
C GLN A 366 -27.69 6.22 -15.61
N PRO A 367 -27.06 7.30 -16.12
CA PRO A 367 -26.09 7.20 -17.20
C PRO A 367 -24.97 6.23 -16.80
N THR A 368 -24.75 5.23 -17.64
CA THR A 368 -23.81 4.14 -17.39
C THR A 368 -22.84 4.04 -18.55
N PHE A 369 -21.56 4.07 -18.22
CA PHE A 369 -20.47 3.97 -19.16
C PHE A 369 -19.60 2.76 -18.84
N LEU A 370 -19.09 2.14 -19.89
CA LEU A 370 -18.16 1.03 -19.80
C LEU A 370 -16.82 1.45 -20.40
N ILE A 371 -15.74 1.05 -19.75
CA ILE A 371 -14.39 1.20 -20.27
C ILE A 371 -13.94 -0.15 -20.82
N THR A 372 -13.67 -0.16 -22.11
CA THR A 372 -13.21 -1.36 -22.82
C THR A 372 -11.79 -1.73 -22.39
N SER A 373 -11.37 -2.96 -22.71
CA SER A 373 -9.99 -3.40 -22.48
C SER A 373 -8.96 -2.55 -23.22
N GLU A 374 -9.37 -1.85 -24.28
CA GLU A 374 -8.51 -0.96 -25.07
C GLU A 374 -8.45 0.46 -24.48
N GLY A 375 -9.25 0.78 -23.46
CA GLY A 375 -9.28 2.10 -22.84
C GLY A 375 -10.20 3.09 -23.56
N MET A 376 -11.25 2.62 -24.23
CA MET A 376 -12.27 3.46 -24.85
C MET A 376 -13.52 3.54 -23.96
N VAL A 377 -14.13 4.72 -23.87
CA VAL A 377 -15.42 4.92 -23.21
C VAL A 377 -16.56 4.55 -24.15
N GLU A 378 -17.42 3.62 -23.74
CA GLU A 378 -18.64 3.24 -24.45
C GLU A 378 -19.88 3.53 -23.60
N PRO A 379 -20.89 4.25 -24.13
CA PRO A 379 -22.17 4.40 -23.44
C PRO A 379 -22.96 3.10 -23.47
N VAL A 380 -23.55 2.72 -22.34
CA VAL A 380 -24.46 1.59 -22.24
C VAL A 380 -25.88 2.11 -22.38
N GLU A 381 -26.60 1.65 -23.42
CA GLU A 381 -28.01 2.01 -23.63
C GLU A 381 -28.87 1.59 -22.44
N ASN A 382 -29.54 2.57 -21.82
CA ASN A 382 -30.44 2.35 -20.70
C ASN A 382 -31.86 2.02 -21.20
N LEU A 383 -32.59 1.18 -20.47
CA LEU A 383 -34.02 0.88 -20.70
C LEU A 383 -34.93 2.13 -20.76
N ALA A 384 -34.49 3.27 -20.24
CA ALA A 384 -35.23 4.52 -20.32
C ALA A 384 -35.31 5.11 -21.75
N ILE A 385 -34.55 4.57 -22.70
CA ILE A 385 -34.43 5.09 -24.07
C ILE A 385 -35.35 4.33 -25.05
N SER A 386 -35.83 3.13 -24.73
CA SER A 386 -36.68 2.35 -25.67
C SER A 386 -38.16 2.73 -25.64
N HIS A 387 -38.57 3.64 -24.73
CA HIS A 387 -39.94 4.12 -24.61
C HIS A 387 -39.94 5.65 -24.45
N SER A 388 -39.44 6.37 -25.46
CA SER A 388 -39.72 7.79 -25.64
C SER A 388 -40.24 8.04 -27.04
#